data_AF-B7WUF2-F1
#
_entry.id   AF-B7WUF2-F1
#
_cell.length_a   1.000
_cell.length_b   1.000
_cell.length_c   1.000
_cell.angle_alpha   90.00
_cell.angle_beta   90.00
_cell.angle_gamma   90.00
#
_symmetry.space_group_name_H-M   'P 1'
#
loop_
_entity.id
_entity.type
_entity.pdbx_description
1 polymer ?
#
loop_
_entity_poly.entity_id
_entity_poly.type
_entity_poly.pdbx_seq_one_letter_code
_entity_poly.pdbx_strand_id
1 'polypeptide(L)'
;MTTQSNGRRVLLAGATGLVGSMLLQALLADGQVEQVHALSRRMLNISHPKLQVHIVDFNHLPALPEVDEVYLALGTTIKVAGSQDAFRAVDLNANLAVARAAVAAGARRVGLVSAVGASARSSTFYNRVKGELEDALKTLDLLALVIAQPSLLLDKRDGLQQPPRLGERFAIPIARLLAPLLPGKYRPVHARAVALALLHTVPVALGLVVLASDEMARLEAGR
;
A
#
# COMPACT_ATOMS: atom_id res chain seq x y z
N MET A 1 35.49 -14.16 -2.65
CA MET A 1 34.84 -12.84 -2.83
C MET A 1 33.46 -12.92 -2.22
N THR A 2 33.32 -12.45 -0.99
CA THR A 2 32.05 -12.34 -0.29
C THR A 2 31.23 -11.25 -0.97
N THR A 3 30.20 -11.63 -1.73
CA THR A 3 29.14 -10.69 -2.10
C THR A 3 28.50 -10.19 -0.81
N GLN A 4 28.86 -8.98 -0.39
CA GLN A 4 28.00 -8.20 0.49
C GLN A 4 26.68 -8.07 -0.24
N SER A 5 25.64 -8.76 0.23
CA SER A 5 24.28 -8.41 -0.15
C SER A 5 24.04 -7.03 0.44
N ASN A 6 24.12 -5.97 -0.37
CA ASN A 6 23.66 -4.65 0.04
C ASN A 6 22.19 -4.81 0.44
N GLY A 7 21.84 -4.46 1.68
CA GLY A 7 20.47 -4.60 2.13
C GLY A 7 19.58 -3.58 1.43
N ARG A 8 18.30 -3.89 1.28
CA ARG A 8 17.35 -3.07 0.53
C ARG A 8 16.98 -1.84 1.36
N ARG A 9 17.04 -0.66 0.75
CA ARG A 9 16.55 0.61 1.31
C ARG A 9 15.16 0.87 0.76
N VAL A 10 14.17 0.99 1.64
CA VAL A 10 12.77 1.05 1.26
C VAL A 10 12.13 2.36 1.70
N LEU A 11 11.27 2.91 0.85
CA LEU A 11 10.42 4.04 1.21
C LEU A 11 8.98 3.58 1.45
N LEU A 12 8.34 4.04 2.51
CA LEU A 12 6.94 3.70 2.83
C LEU A 12 6.12 4.96 3.05
N ALA A 13 5.07 5.13 2.24
CA ALA A 13 4.05 6.15 2.42
C ALA A 13 2.77 5.51 2.96
N GLY A 14 2.20 6.08 4.05
CA GLY A 14 0.96 5.55 4.65
C GLY A 14 1.15 4.57 5.81
N ALA A 15 2.30 4.62 6.50
CA ALA A 15 2.65 3.76 7.63
C ALA A 15 1.67 3.80 8.83
N THR A 16 0.79 4.80 8.91
CA THR A 16 -0.25 4.90 9.95
C THR A 16 -1.59 4.30 9.55
N GLY A 17 -1.75 3.84 8.30
CA GLY A 17 -2.94 3.17 7.82
C GLY A 17 -2.99 1.69 8.22
N LEU A 18 -4.14 1.04 8.03
CA LEU A 18 -4.35 -0.36 8.41
C LEU A 18 -3.33 -1.32 7.76
N VAL A 19 -3.19 -1.27 6.44
CA VAL A 19 -2.20 -2.10 5.71
C VAL A 19 -0.78 -1.56 5.92
N GLY A 20 -0.62 -0.23 5.86
CA GLY A 20 0.69 0.41 5.96
C GLY A 20 1.39 0.19 7.31
N SER A 21 0.65 0.09 8.42
CA SER A 21 1.24 -0.20 9.73
C SER A 21 1.72 -1.65 9.81
N MET A 22 0.97 -2.60 9.28
CA MET A 22 1.39 -4.00 9.20
C MET A 22 2.59 -4.18 8.26
N LEU A 23 2.60 -3.44 7.15
CA LEU A 23 3.73 -3.42 6.22
C LEU A 23 4.98 -2.80 6.86
N LEU A 24 4.84 -1.70 7.62
CA LEU A 24 5.96 -1.13 8.38
C LEU A 24 6.55 -2.16 9.34
N GLN A 25 5.72 -2.83 10.14
CA GLN A 25 6.20 -3.87 11.07
C GLN A 25 6.93 -4.99 10.34
N ALA A 26 6.38 -5.45 9.21
CA ALA A 26 6.97 -6.54 8.45
C ALA A 26 8.30 -6.14 7.78
N LEU A 27 8.41 -4.91 7.24
CA LEU A 27 9.64 -4.37 6.68
C LEU A 27 10.74 -4.20 7.74
N LEU A 28 10.39 -3.76 8.96
CA LEU A 28 11.37 -3.62 10.04
C LEU A 28 11.90 -4.99 10.51
N ALA A 29 11.05 -6.02 10.46
CA ALA A 29 11.41 -7.40 10.80
C ALA A 29 12.18 -8.15 9.70
N ASP A 30 12.14 -7.69 8.45
CA ASP A 30 12.82 -8.35 7.32
C ASP A 30 14.34 -8.15 7.39
N GLY A 31 15.09 -9.25 7.49
CA GLY A 31 16.56 -9.25 7.52
C GLY A 31 17.22 -8.74 6.24
N GLN A 32 16.51 -8.74 5.11
CA GLN A 32 17.00 -8.19 3.84
C GLN A 32 16.77 -6.69 3.70
N VAL A 33 15.97 -6.08 4.57
CA VAL A 33 15.77 -4.63 4.62
C VAL A 33 16.79 -4.01 5.56
N GLU A 34 17.60 -3.10 5.02
CA GLU A 34 18.60 -2.35 5.77
C GLU A 34 17.98 -1.12 6.44
N GLN A 35 17.18 -0.38 5.69
CA GLN A 35 16.59 0.88 6.15
C GLN A 35 15.18 1.07 5.61
N VAL A 36 14.30 1.61 6.46
CA VAL A 36 12.92 1.99 6.15
C VAL A 36 12.78 3.50 6.34
N HIS A 37 12.54 4.21 5.24
CA HIS A 37 12.20 5.62 5.23
C HIS A 37 10.68 5.78 5.20
N ALA A 38 10.07 6.11 6.33
CA ALA A 38 8.63 6.30 6.44
C ALA A 38 8.25 7.77 6.20
N LEU A 39 7.49 8.05 5.14
CA LEU A 39 6.91 9.37 4.88
C LEU A 39 5.60 9.52 5.68
N SER A 40 5.53 10.57 6.48
CA SER A 40 4.37 10.84 7.33
C SER A 40 4.10 12.33 7.46
N ARG A 41 2.85 12.71 7.79
CA ARG A 41 2.49 14.10 8.16
C ARG A 41 2.74 14.40 9.64
N ARG A 42 3.03 13.37 10.44
CA ARG A 42 3.24 13.44 11.89
C ARG A 42 4.21 12.37 12.36
N MET A 43 4.82 12.56 13.53
CA MET A 43 5.69 11.54 14.12
C MET A 43 4.96 10.20 14.30
N LEU A 44 5.69 9.11 14.16
CA LEU A 44 5.21 7.77 14.45
C LEU A 44 5.57 7.40 15.89
N ASN A 45 4.66 6.73 16.60
CA ASN A 45 4.88 6.27 17.97
C ASN A 45 5.63 4.93 17.99
N ILE A 46 6.72 4.83 17.22
CA ILE A 46 7.60 3.67 17.16
C ILE A 46 9.02 4.14 16.91
N SER A 47 9.98 3.50 17.58
CA SER A 47 11.40 3.66 17.33
C SER A 47 11.98 2.31 16.96
N HIS A 48 12.84 2.29 15.94
CA HIS A 48 13.53 1.08 15.49
C HIS A 48 14.85 1.47 14.81
N PRO A 49 15.94 0.71 14.97
CA PRO A 49 17.24 1.06 14.38
C PRO A 49 17.21 1.24 12.86
N LYS A 50 16.37 0.47 12.16
CA LYS A 50 16.16 0.58 10.70
C LYS A 50 15.23 1.73 10.28
N LEU A 51 14.49 2.34 11.21
CA LEU A 51 13.42 3.28 10.86
C LEU A 51 13.92 4.72 10.89
N GLN A 52 13.74 5.42 9.78
CA GLN A 52 13.84 6.87 9.70
C GLN A 52 12.48 7.46 9.29
N VAL A 53 11.95 8.36 10.11
CA VAL A 53 10.68 9.03 9.83
C VAL A 53 10.94 10.40 9.21
N HIS A 54 10.35 10.65 8.04
CA HIS A 54 10.40 11.94 7.36
C HIS A 54 9.04 12.61 7.47
N ILE A 55 9.00 13.77 8.14
CA ILE A 55 7.79 14.59 8.22
C ILE A 55 7.69 15.44 6.96
N VAL A 56 6.67 15.20 6.14
CA VAL A 56 6.53 15.81 4.82
C VAL A 56 5.14 16.38 4.57
N ASP A 57 5.09 17.43 3.76
CA ASP A 57 3.88 17.81 3.01
C ASP A 57 3.85 17.00 1.71
N PHE A 58 2.81 16.18 1.53
CA PHE A 58 2.67 15.36 0.34
C PHE A 58 2.38 16.16 -0.94
N ASN A 59 1.98 17.43 -0.82
CA ASN A 59 1.86 18.34 -1.96
C ASN A 59 3.23 18.93 -2.39
N HIS A 60 4.20 18.94 -1.48
CA HIS A 60 5.51 19.56 -1.66
C HIS A 60 6.59 18.67 -1.04
N LEU A 61 6.85 17.52 -1.67
CA LEU A 61 7.84 16.58 -1.19
C LEU A 61 9.26 17.15 -1.31
N PRO A 62 10.11 17.01 -0.28
CA PRO A 62 11.52 17.32 -0.40
C PRO A 62 12.25 16.29 -1.27
N ALA A 63 13.54 16.52 -1.53
CA ALA A 63 14.40 15.47 -2.04
C ALA A 63 14.38 14.27 -1.08
N LEU A 64 14.17 13.08 -1.62
CA LEU A 64 14.09 11.84 -0.85
C LEU A 64 15.47 11.17 -0.80
N PRO A 65 15.79 10.42 0.28
CA PRO A 65 17.01 9.63 0.32
C PRO A 65 17.00 8.56 -0.77
N GLU A 66 18.18 8.10 -1.15
CA GLU A 66 18.33 7.03 -2.14
C GLU A 66 17.70 5.74 -1.63
N VAL A 67 16.83 5.14 -2.45
CA VAL A 67 16.05 3.94 -2.12
C VAL A 67 15.94 3.02 -3.32
N ASP A 68 15.84 1.72 -3.08
CA ASP A 68 15.70 0.70 -4.13
C ASP A 68 14.24 0.50 -4.54
N GLU A 69 13.33 0.67 -3.58
CA GLU A 69 11.91 0.39 -3.74
C GLU A 69 11.01 1.30 -2.88
N VAL A 70 9.76 1.48 -3.32
CA VAL A 70 8.75 2.27 -2.63
C VAL A 70 7.43 1.54 -2.49
N TYR A 71 6.81 1.66 -1.31
CA TYR A 71 5.49 1.16 -0.99
C TYR A 71 4.49 2.30 -0.78
N LEU A 72 3.44 2.28 -1.58
CA LEU A 72 2.35 3.25 -1.61
C LEU A 72 1.12 2.67 -0.90
N ALA A 73 0.98 2.97 0.39
CA ALA A 73 -0.14 2.56 1.23
C ALA A 73 -0.96 3.75 1.73
N LEU A 74 -0.86 4.92 1.07
CA LEU A 74 -1.76 6.04 1.35
C LEU A 74 -3.16 5.71 0.83
N GLY A 75 -4.14 5.96 1.68
CA GLY A 75 -5.55 5.87 1.29
C GLY A 75 -6.44 6.45 2.37
N THR A 76 -7.54 7.05 1.92
CA THR A 76 -8.63 7.51 2.78
C THR A 76 -9.94 6.88 2.32
N THR A 77 -11.06 7.24 2.96
CA THR A 77 -12.38 7.04 2.37
C THR A 77 -12.99 8.38 2.06
N ILE A 78 -13.91 8.42 1.09
CA ILE A 78 -14.66 9.64 0.76
C ILE A 78 -15.29 10.24 2.04
N LYS A 79 -15.85 9.41 2.92
CA LYS A 79 -16.41 9.85 4.21
C LYS A 79 -15.38 10.51 5.14
N VAL A 80 -14.14 10.02 5.18
CA VAL A 80 -13.07 10.60 6.01
C VAL A 80 -12.43 11.81 5.33
N ALA A 81 -12.33 11.79 4.00
CA ALA A 81 -11.82 12.89 3.20
C ALA A 81 -12.75 14.11 3.21
N GLY A 82 -14.06 13.88 3.32
CA GLY A 82 -15.09 14.93 3.32
C GLY A 82 -15.52 15.37 1.92
N SER A 83 -14.70 15.19 0.89
CA SER A 83 -15.04 15.50 -0.50
C SER A 83 -14.37 14.55 -1.51
N GLN A 84 -14.86 14.57 -2.75
CA GLN A 84 -14.23 13.85 -3.87
C GLN A 84 -12.83 14.40 -4.18
N ASP A 85 -12.66 15.72 -4.17
CA ASP A 85 -11.36 16.34 -4.44
C ASP A 85 -10.32 16.00 -3.36
N ALA A 86 -10.73 16.03 -2.09
CA ALA A 86 -9.87 15.60 -0.98
C ALA A 86 -9.51 14.11 -1.08
N PHE A 87 -10.45 13.27 -1.54
CA PHE A 87 -10.16 11.86 -1.81
C PHE A 87 -9.14 11.72 -2.95
N ARG A 88 -9.31 12.42 -4.08
CA ARG A 88 -8.34 12.40 -5.20
C ARG A 88 -6.96 12.91 -4.78
N ALA A 89 -6.91 13.97 -3.97
CA ALA A 89 -5.66 14.53 -3.48
C ALA A 89 -4.83 13.49 -2.72
N VAL A 90 -5.48 12.63 -1.92
CA VAL A 90 -4.80 11.57 -1.16
C VAL A 90 -4.59 10.31 -2.00
N ASP A 91 -5.66 9.75 -2.55
CA ASP A 91 -5.62 8.41 -3.14
C ASP A 91 -4.98 8.37 -4.54
N LEU A 92 -4.87 9.51 -5.22
CA LEU A 92 -4.19 9.64 -6.52
C LEU A 92 -2.97 10.57 -6.43
N ASN A 93 -3.18 11.86 -6.15
CA ASN A 93 -2.13 12.87 -6.33
C ASN A 93 -0.94 12.63 -5.40
N ALA A 94 -1.20 12.44 -4.09
CA ALA A 94 -0.14 12.20 -3.10
C ALA A 94 0.62 10.88 -3.39
N ASN A 95 -0.08 9.79 -3.71
CA ASN A 95 0.58 8.54 -4.07
C ASN A 95 1.47 8.70 -5.32
N LEU A 96 0.97 9.37 -6.37
CA LEU A 96 1.74 9.59 -7.59
C LEU A 96 2.94 10.53 -7.35
N ALA A 97 2.79 11.55 -6.52
CA ALA A 97 3.88 12.45 -6.12
C ALA A 97 4.99 11.67 -5.40
N VAL A 98 4.63 10.81 -4.44
CA VAL A 98 5.59 9.95 -3.74
C VAL A 98 6.28 8.99 -4.70
N ALA A 99 5.53 8.35 -5.60
CA ALA A 99 6.10 7.43 -6.58
C ALA A 99 7.14 8.12 -7.46
N ARG A 100 6.81 9.30 -8.01
CA ARG A 100 7.73 10.09 -8.85
C ARG A 100 8.97 10.53 -8.08
N ALA A 101 8.80 11.02 -6.85
CA ALA A 101 9.92 11.44 -6.02
C ALA A 101 10.84 10.26 -5.65
N ALA A 102 10.26 9.09 -5.35
CA ALA A 102 11.04 7.89 -5.05
C ALA A 102 11.80 7.37 -6.28
N VAL A 103 11.18 7.38 -7.46
CA VAL A 103 11.85 7.01 -8.73
C VAL A 103 13.00 7.98 -9.04
N ALA A 104 12.80 9.28 -8.80
CA ALA A 104 13.88 10.27 -8.94
C ALA A 104 15.02 10.04 -7.94
N ALA A 105 14.73 9.45 -6.78
CA ALA A 105 15.71 9.05 -5.76
C ALA A 105 16.30 7.64 -5.99
N GLY A 106 16.00 6.99 -7.12
CA GLY A 106 16.61 5.71 -7.50
C GLY A 106 15.68 4.50 -7.39
N ALA A 107 14.46 4.63 -6.85
CA ALA A 107 13.55 3.49 -6.73
C ALA A 107 13.22 2.92 -8.11
N ARG A 108 13.48 1.63 -8.32
CA ARG A 108 13.11 0.92 -9.56
C ARG A 108 11.91 -0.01 -9.36
N ARG A 109 11.44 -0.18 -8.13
CA ARG A 109 10.33 -1.09 -7.80
C ARG A 109 9.26 -0.37 -6.99
N VAL A 110 8.00 -0.56 -7.37
CA VAL A 110 6.85 0.07 -6.71
C VAL A 110 5.85 -0.99 -6.26
N GLY A 111 5.48 -0.97 -4.99
CA GLY A 111 4.33 -1.70 -4.44
C GLY A 111 3.16 -0.76 -4.17
N LEU A 112 1.98 -1.04 -4.71
CA LEU A 112 0.78 -0.24 -4.50
C LEU A 112 -0.30 -1.03 -3.76
N VAL A 113 -0.89 -0.42 -2.72
CA VAL A 113 -2.17 -0.86 -2.15
C VAL A 113 -3.33 -0.18 -2.89
N SER A 114 -3.91 -0.91 -3.85
CA SER A 114 -5.08 -0.50 -4.63
C SER A 114 -6.37 -1.10 -4.07
N ALA A 115 -7.33 -1.47 -4.92
CA ALA A 115 -8.57 -2.12 -4.55
C ALA A 115 -9.12 -2.98 -5.70
N VAL A 116 -9.91 -4.00 -5.35
CA VAL A 116 -10.62 -4.82 -6.34
C VAL A 116 -11.52 -3.95 -7.22
N GLY A 117 -11.49 -4.18 -8.53
CA GLY A 117 -12.33 -3.45 -9.49
C GLY A 117 -11.85 -2.03 -9.82
N ALA A 118 -10.63 -1.66 -9.40
CA ALA A 118 -9.97 -0.44 -9.86
C ALA A 118 -9.88 -0.42 -11.39
N SER A 119 -10.36 0.68 -11.98
CA SER A 119 -10.32 0.90 -13.44
C SER A 119 -10.60 2.37 -13.74
N ALA A 120 -9.73 3.04 -14.49
CA ALA A 120 -9.94 4.44 -14.89
C ALA A 120 -11.23 4.67 -15.71
N ARG A 121 -11.82 3.59 -16.26
CA ARG A 121 -13.10 3.61 -17.00
C ARG A 121 -14.33 3.33 -16.13
N SER A 122 -14.16 3.12 -14.83
CA SER A 122 -15.26 2.80 -13.92
C SER A 122 -16.23 3.99 -13.75
N SER A 123 -17.53 3.72 -13.72
CA SER A 123 -18.55 4.70 -13.32
C SER A 123 -18.48 5.04 -11.83
N THR A 124 -18.12 4.07 -10.99
CA THR A 124 -17.88 4.26 -9.55
C THR A 124 -16.64 5.12 -9.33
N PHE A 125 -16.80 6.30 -8.72
CA PHE A 125 -15.73 7.27 -8.46
C PHE A 125 -14.53 6.66 -7.72
N TYR A 126 -14.77 5.89 -6.65
CA TYR A 126 -13.70 5.24 -5.89
C TYR A 126 -12.80 4.34 -6.76
N ASN A 127 -13.41 3.43 -7.52
CA ASN A 127 -12.71 2.52 -8.43
C ASN A 127 -12.01 3.28 -9.57
N ARG A 128 -12.61 4.37 -10.03
CA ARG A 128 -12.05 5.21 -11.09
C ARG A 128 -10.74 5.87 -10.65
N VAL A 129 -10.74 6.54 -9.50
CA VAL A 129 -9.54 7.18 -8.95
C VAL A 129 -8.43 6.17 -8.69
N LYS A 130 -8.76 4.99 -8.14
CA LYS A 130 -7.77 3.91 -7.96
C LYS A 130 -7.19 3.43 -9.28
N GLY A 131 -8.02 3.22 -10.30
CA GLY A 131 -7.56 2.81 -11.62
C GLY A 131 -6.74 3.87 -12.35
N GLU A 132 -7.08 5.15 -12.20
CA GLU A 132 -6.28 6.26 -12.73
C GLU A 132 -4.87 6.29 -12.11
N LEU A 133 -4.74 5.99 -10.81
CA LEU A 133 -3.42 5.86 -10.18
C LEU A 133 -2.66 4.65 -10.76
N GLU A 134 -3.31 3.49 -10.88
CA GLU A 134 -2.68 2.30 -11.47
C GLU A 134 -2.15 2.60 -12.88
N ASP A 135 -2.96 3.28 -13.71
CA ASP A 135 -2.57 3.64 -15.07
C ASP A 135 -1.43 4.67 -15.09
N ALA A 136 -1.46 5.67 -14.20
CA ALA A 136 -0.36 6.62 -14.08
C ALA A 136 0.95 5.95 -13.65
N LEU A 137 0.94 4.99 -12.72
CA LEU A 137 2.15 4.28 -12.30
C LEU A 137 2.72 3.39 -13.41
N LYS A 138 1.88 2.82 -14.29
CA LYS A 138 2.34 2.03 -15.46
C LYS A 138 3.16 2.86 -16.46
N THR A 139 3.05 4.19 -16.43
CA THR A 139 3.83 5.08 -17.30
C THR A 139 5.24 5.38 -16.78
N LEU A 140 5.57 4.96 -15.56
CA LEU A 140 6.89 5.16 -14.97
C LEU A 140 7.87 4.07 -15.45
N ASP A 141 9.15 4.41 -15.61
CA ASP A 141 10.21 3.48 -16.02
C ASP A 141 10.67 2.58 -14.85
N LEU A 142 9.81 1.62 -14.50
CA LEU A 142 10.00 0.72 -13.37
C LEU A 142 10.52 -0.65 -13.82
N LEU A 143 11.46 -1.19 -13.05
CA LEU A 143 11.84 -2.60 -13.14
C LEU A 143 10.68 -3.51 -12.71
N ALA A 144 9.88 -3.08 -11.72
CA ALA A 144 8.65 -3.76 -11.34
C ALA A 144 7.59 -2.80 -10.77
N LEU A 145 6.33 -3.10 -11.10
CA LEU A 145 5.14 -2.53 -10.48
C LEU A 145 4.27 -3.67 -9.96
N VAL A 146 4.15 -3.76 -8.64
CA VAL A 146 3.29 -4.75 -7.97
C VAL A 146 2.06 -4.03 -7.41
N ILE A 147 0.88 -4.44 -7.86
CA ILE A 147 -0.40 -3.82 -7.48
C ILE A 147 -1.21 -4.84 -6.68
N ALA A 148 -1.40 -4.60 -5.40
CA ALA A 148 -2.33 -5.36 -4.58
C ALA A 148 -3.76 -4.82 -4.76
N GLN A 149 -4.70 -5.65 -5.19
CA GLN A 149 -6.12 -5.32 -5.36
C GLN A 149 -6.99 -6.07 -4.33
N PRO A 150 -6.93 -5.69 -3.04
CA PRO A 150 -7.74 -6.32 -2.02
C PRO A 150 -9.21 -6.02 -2.22
N SER A 151 -10.06 -6.96 -1.81
CA SER A 151 -11.49 -6.72 -1.66
C SER A 151 -11.80 -6.07 -0.30
N LEU A 152 -12.74 -6.61 0.47
CA LEU A 152 -13.04 -6.14 1.81
C LEU A 152 -11.94 -6.57 2.80
N LEU A 153 -11.35 -5.60 3.51
CA LEU A 153 -10.42 -5.88 4.59
C LEU A 153 -11.17 -6.34 5.84
N LEU A 154 -10.75 -7.47 6.41
CA LEU A 154 -11.44 -8.12 7.54
C LEU A 154 -11.10 -7.54 8.91
N ASP A 155 -9.99 -6.81 9.00
CA ASP A 155 -9.44 -6.34 10.26
C ASP A 155 -10.17 -5.11 10.78
N LYS A 156 -10.32 -5.05 12.10
CA LYS A 156 -10.85 -3.87 12.75
C LYS A 156 -9.84 -2.74 12.62
N ARG A 157 -10.36 -1.52 12.47
CA ARG A 157 -9.57 -0.28 12.45
C ARG A 157 -9.45 0.33 13.84
N ASP A 158 -9.75 -0.44 14.88
CA ASP A 158 -9.72 0.00 16.28
C ASP A 158 -8.30 0.50 16.60
N GLY A 159 -8.18 1.72 17.13
CA GLY A 159 -6.89 2.36 17.41
C GLY A 159 -6.32 3.23 16.26
N LEU A 160 -6.87 3.14 15.05
CA LEU A 160 -6.69 4.22 14.07
C LEU A 160 -7.54 5.41 14.52
N GLN A 161 -6.97 6.61 14.64
CA GLN A 161 -7.70 7.85 14.97
C GLN A 161 -8.64 8.28 13.83
N GLN A 162 -9.58 7.41 13.44
CA GLN A 162 -10.53 7.58 12.36
C GLN A 162 -11.94 7.28 12.89
N PRO A 163 -12.98 7.98 12.39
CA PRO A 163 -14.35 7.71 12.81
C PRO A 163 -14.78 6.29 12.43
N PRO A 164 -15.59 5.61 13.27
CA PRO A 164 -16.03 4.25 13.01
C PRO A 164 -16.80 4.17 11.68
N ARG A 165 -16.38 3.25 10.82
CA ARG A 165 -17.04 2.99 9.53
C ARG A 165 -18.23 2.07 9.77
N LEU A 166 -19.36 2.65 10.18
CA LEU A 166 -20.57 1.91 10.58
C LEU A 166 -21.02 0.85 9.54
N GLY A 167 -20.81 1.10 8.24
CA GLY A 167 -21.10 0.12 7.18
C GLY A 167 -20.19 -1.12 7.19
N GLU A 168 -18.92 -0.99 7.59
CA GLU A 168 -18.00 -2.14 7.73
C GLU A 168 -18.46 -3.08 8.86
N ARG A 169 -19.13 -2.56 9.89
CA ARG A 169 -19.58 -3.34 11.05
C ARG A 169 -20.67 -4.37 10.71
N PHE A 170 -21.50 -4.11 9.70
CA PHE A 170 -22.53 -5.02 9.20
C PHE A 170 -22.11 -5.76 7.92
N ALA A 171 -21.30 -5.14 7.07
CA ALA A 171 -20.83 -5.77 5.83
C ALA A 171 -19.79 -6.88 6.08
N ILE A 172 -18.91 -6.75 7.07
CA ILE A 172 -17.90 -7.77 7.39
C ILE A 172 -18.51 -9.13 7.79
N PRO A 173 -19.46 -9.22 8.74
CA PRO A 173 -20.04 -10.52 9.11
C PRO A 173 -20.82 -11.17 7.96
N ILE A 174 -21.55 -10.38 7.16
CA ILE A 174 -22.26 -10.87 5.97
C ILE A 174 -21.29 -11.34 4.89
N ALA A 175 -20.23 -10.56 4.62
CA ALA A 175 -19.22 -10.93 3.63
C ALA A 175 -18.40 -12.16 4.05
N ARG A 176 -18.15 -12.36 5.35
CA ARG A 176 -17.54 -13.59 5.88
C ARG A 176 -18.43 -14.80 5.67
N LEU A 177 -19.74 -14.67 5.92
CA LEU A 177 -20.71 -15.73 5.71
C LEU A 177 -20.83 -16.11 4.23
N LEU A 178 -20.77 -15.14 3.33
CA LEU A 178 -20.90 -15.35 1.88
C LEU A 178 -19.57 -15.62 1.16
N ALA A 179 -18.43 -15.52 1.84
CA ALA A 179 -17.09 -15.74 1.28
C ALA A 179 -16.93 -17.01 0.41
N PRO A 180 -17.46 -18.19 0.76
CA PRO A 180 -17.32 -19.39 -0.09
C PRO A 180 -18.02 -19.24 -1.45
N LEU A 181 -19.06 -18.41 -1.54
CA LEU A 181 -19.85 -18.18 -2.75
C LEU A 181 -19.33 -17.01 -3.60
N LEU A 182 -18.42 -16.19 -3.06
CA LEU A 182 -17.86 -15.04 -3.78
C LEU A 182 -16.74 -15.47 -4.74
N PRO A 183 -16.68 -14.90 -5.97
CA PRO A 183 -15.54 -15.10 -6.87
C PRO A 183 -14.23 -14.68 -6.17
N GLY A 184 -13.14 -15.40 -6.42
CA GLY A 184 -11.87 -15.28 -5.67
C GLY A 184 -11.41 -13.84 -5.42
N LYS A 185 -11.39 -12.99 -6.45
CA LYS A 185 -10.99 -11.58 -6.34
C LYS A 185 -11.85 -10.72 -5.39
N TYR A 186 -13.08 -11.13 -5.10
CA TYR A 186 -13.99 -10.45 -4.17
C TYR A 186 -14.02 -11.08 -2.77
N ARG A 187 -13.24 -12.14 -2.53
CA ARG A 187 -13.18 -12.78 -1.20
C ARG A 187 -12.45 -11.87 -0.22
N PRO A 188 -13.05 -11.59 0.96
CA PRO A 188 -12.42 -10.75 1.97
C PRO A 188 -11.03 -11.24 2.35
N VAL A 189 -10.14 -10.30 2.70
CA VAL A 189 -8.73 -10.57 2.97
C VAL A 189 -8.26 -9.82 4.21
N HIS A 190 -7.31 -10.38 4.94
CA HIS A 190 -6.67 -9.67 6.04
C HIS A 190 -5.67 -8.64 5.51
N ALA A 191 -5.62 -7.47 6.15
CA ALA A 191 -4.64 -6.42 5.87
C ALA A 191 -3.20 -6.93 5.99
N ARG A 192 -2.97 -7.90 6.89
CA ARG A 192 -1.67 -8.57 7.05
C ARG A 192 -1.29 -9.35 5.79
N ALA A 193 -2.23 -10.08 5.21
CA ALA A 193 -2.02 -10.79 3.95
C ALA A 193 -1.61 -9.82 2.82
N VAL A 194 -2.25 -8.66 2.73
CA VAL A 194 -1.91 -7.61 1.75
C VAL A 194 -0.49 -7.10 1.96
N ALA A 195 -0.13 -6.78 3.20
CA ALA A 195 1.20 -6.30 3.56
C ALA A 195 2.29 -7.35 3.22
N LEU A 196 2.08 -8.61 3.62
CA LEU A 196 3.03 -9.69 3.36
C LEU A 196 3.15 -10.02 1.87
N ALA A 197 2.04 -9.97 1.12
CA ALA A 197 2.06 -10.19 -0.31
C ALA A 197 2.91 -9.13 -1.03
N LEU A 198 2.79 -7.86 -0.65
CA LEU A 198 3.64 -6.79 -1.18
C LEU A 198 5.11 -6.97 -0.75
N LEU A 199 5.38 -7.20 0.54
CA LEU A 199 6.73 -7.40 1.08
C LEU A 199 7.50 -8.50 0.32
N HIS A 200 6.83 -9.62 0.03
CA HIS A 200 7.49 -10.75 -0.62
C HIS A 200 7.60 -10.61 -2.14
N THR A 201 6.66 -9.91 -2.77
CA THR A 201 6.57 -9.86 -4.24
C THR A 201 7.40 -8.71 -4.81
N VAL A 202 7.35 -7.52 -4.20
CA VAL A 202 8.04 -6.32 -4.70
C VAL A 202 9.53 -6.55 -4.95
N PRO A 203 10.32 -7.14 -4.03
CA PRO A 203 11.78 -7.22 -4.19
C PRO A 203 12.23 -8.11 -5.36
N VAL A 204 11.39 -9.09 -5.73
CA VAL A 204 11.74 -10.16 -6.69
C VAL A 204 10.98 -10.07 -8.01
N ALA A 205 9.91 -9.28 -8.09
CA ALA A 205 9.08 -9.15 -9.28
C ALA A 205 9.85 -8.53 -10.46
N LEU A 206 9.37 -8.76 -11.68
CA LEU A 206 9.78 -8.06 -12.90
C LEU A 206 8.53 -7.69 -13.68
N GLY A 207 8.51 -6.49 -14.25
CA GLY A 207 7.35 -5.97 -14.99
C GLY A 207 6.13 -5.70 -14.09
N LEU A 208 4.94 -5.87 -14.65
CA LEU A 208 3.67 -5.64 -13.96
C LEU A 208 3.16 -6.93 -13.31
N VAL A 209 2.93 -6.90 -11.99
CA VAL A 209 2.27 -7.98 -11.24
C VAL A 209 1.03 -7.41 -10.56
N VAL A 210 -0.13 -8.05 -10.76
CA VAL A 210 -1.38 -7.66 -10.09
C VAL A 210 -1.82 -8.81 -9.18
N LEU A 211 -1.87 -8.55 -7.88
CA LEU A 211 -2.20 -9.53 -6.85
C LEU A 211 -3.68 -9.40 -6.47
N ALA A 212 -4.45 -10.44 -6.76
CA ALA A 212 -5.87 -10.49 -6.41
C ALA A 212 -6.09 -10.83 -4.92
N SER A 213 -7.29 -10.53 -4.41
CA SER A 213 -7.64 -10.72 -2.99
C SER A 213 -7.42 -12.15 -2.47
N ASP A 214 -7.82 -13.16 -3.24
CA ASP A 214 -7.63 -14.58 -2.86
C ASP A 214 -6.19 -15.06 -3.00
N GLU A 215 -5.43 -14.53 -3.96
CA GLU A 215 -4.01 -14.83 -4.11
C GLU A 215 -3.23 -14.36 -2.88
N MET A 216 -3.48 -13.13 -2.42
CA MET A 216 -2.86 -12.60 -1.20
C MET A 216 -3.21 -13.45 0.03
N ALA A 217 -4.46 -13.90 0.14
CA ALA A 217 -4.87 -14.78 1.23
C ALA A 217 -4.15 -16.14 1.21
N ARG A 218 -3.93 -16.72 0.02
CA ARG A 218 -3.17 -17.98 -0.12
C ARG A 218 -1.69 -17.81 0.21
N LEU A 219 -1.09 -16.68 -0.18
CA LEU A 219 0.31 -16.37 0.12
C LEU A 219 0.58 -16.25 1.64
N GLU A 220 -0.43 -15.84 2.41
CA GLU A 220 -0.36 -15.85 3.88
C GLU A 220 -0.55 -17.25 4.46
N ALA A 221 -1.50 -18.04 3.95
CA ALA A 221 -1.85 -19.35 4.51
C ALA A 221 -0.88 -20.49 4.14
N GLY A 222 -0.12 -20.35 3.05
CA GLY A 222 0.88 -21.33 2.60
C GLY A 222 2.21 -21.29 3.35
N ARG A 223 2.25 -20.65 4.52
CA ARG A 223 3.41 -20.49 5.40
C ARG A 223 3.02 -20.81 6.84
#